data_AF-A0A256WKW4-F1
#
_entry.id   AF-A0A256WKW4-F1
#
_cell.length_a   1.000
_cell.length_b   1.000
_cell.length_c   1.000
_cell.angle_alpha   90.00
_cell.angle_beta   90.00
_cell.angle_gamma   90.00
#
_symmetry.space_group_name_H-M   'P 1'
#
loop_
_entity.id
_entity.type
_entity.pdbx_description
1 polymer ?
#
loop_
_entity_poly.entity_id
_entity_poly.type
_entity_poly.pdbx_seq_one_letter_code
_entity_poly.pdbx_strand_id
1 'polypeptide(L)'
;MSIIRKTSSGEHYLQKISTEADKATGSAIQFYDKQVGSDGVTSNTIFSIAQPYVVDSNTLLVFVNGQKIEKVVAASLTTEYEETNATTITVGSSLLDTDVVEFLIVGSYILDEVDVDSFKDLAPVFASDHGYDGFTSTMTVGENVVFGDVLYLKSDGKYWKADADADTTMPVTAVAVATILADASGKVMHYGYARDDSWAWTVGGILYTSTTAGGITETAPSGSGDQVQVIGIATHADRIFFNPELTIFEIA
;
A
#
# COMPACT_ATOMS: atom_id res chain seq x y z
N MET A 1 13.41 -16.30 21.03
CA MET A 1 13.01 -14.99 21.59
C MET A 1 12.64 -14.12 20.39
N SER A 2 11.36 -13.86 20.16
CA SER A 2 10.93 -13.09 18.98
C SER A 2 11.42 -11.64 19.14
N ILE A 3 12.09 -11.09 18.13
CA ILE A 3 12.55 -9.70 18.16
C ILE A 3 11.32 -8.82 17.90
N ILE A 4 10.77 -8.23 18.96
CA ILE A 4 9.61 -7.32 18.89
C ILE A 4 10.14 -5.89 18.83
N ARG A 5 9.71 -5.11 17.83
CA ARG A 5 9.91 -3.66 17.80
C ARG A 5 8.58 -2.98 18.05
N LYS A 6 8.45 -2.31 19.20
CA LYS A 6 7.27 -1.49 19.51
C LYS A 6 7.40 -0.13 18.83
N THR A 7 6.40 0.26 18.06
CA THR A 7 6.26 1.60 17.49
C THR A 7 5.10 2.31 18.17
N SER A 8 4.91 3.61 17.87
CA SER A 8 3.78 4.41 18.38
C SER A 8 2.42 3.97 17.82
N SER A 9 2.41 3.16 16.76
CA SER A 9 1.19 2.65 16.10
C SER A 9 0.87 1.19 16.43
N GLY A 10 1.77 0.46 17.12
CA GLY A 10 1.52 -0.93 17.53
C GLY A 10 2.78 -1.80 17.64
N GLU A 11 2.56 -3.10 17.83
CA GLU A 11 3.64 -4.11 17.79
C GLU A 11 3.79 -4.62 16.35
N HIS A 12 4.95 -4.39 15.74
CA HIS A 12 5.31 -5.03 14.48
C HIS A 12 6.15 -6.27 14.77
N TYR A 13 5.81 -7.37 14.12
CA TYR A 13 6.49 -8.66 14.25
C TYR A 13 7.19 -9.01 12.95
N LEU A 14 8.38 -9.59 13.06
CA LEU A 14 8.95 -10.33 11.93
C LEU A 14 8.16 -11.62 11.79
N GLN A 15 7.32 -11.74 10.76
CA GLN A 15 6.65 -13.00 10.45
C GLN A 15 7.59 -13.88 9.64
N LYS A 16 7.96 -15.03 10.20
CA LYS A 16 8.59 -16.09 9.40
C LYS A 16 7.53 -16.67 8.47
N ILE A 17 7.73 -16.60 7.16
CA ILE A 17 6.89 -17.31 6.21
C ILE A 17 7.44 -18.72 6.14
N SER A 18 6.63 -19.74 6.44
CA SER A 18 7.03 -21.13 6.25
C SER A 18 6.91 -21.48 4.77
N THR A 19 8.03 -21.42 4.05
CA THR A 19 8.19 -21.82 2.65
C THR A 19 8.83 -23.21 2.54
N GLU A 20 8.97 -23.74 1.32
CA GLU A 20 9.79 -24.94 1.08
C GLU A 20 11.26 -24.74 1.48
N ALA A 21 11.75 -23.50 1.48
CA ALA A 21 13.10 -23.17 1.94
C ALA A 21 13.26 -23.36 3.47
N ASP A 22 12.16 -23.30 4.22
CA ASP A 22 12.14 -23.55 5.66
C ASP A 22 12.09 -25.04 6.02
N LYS A 23 11.99 -25.94 5.02
CA LYS A 23 12.06 -27.40 5.21
C LYS A 23 13.49 -27.93 5.29
N ALA A 24 14.53 -27.08 5.15
CA ALA A 24 15.90 -27.51 5.39
C ALA A 24 16.00 -28.07 6.82
N THR A 25 16.44 -29.33 6.94
CA THR A 25 16.42 -30.14 8.17
C THR A 25 17.36 -29.66 9.29
N GLY A 26 17.85 -28.41 9.25
CA GLY A 26 18.57 -27.80 10.35
C GLY A 26 19.10 -26.41 9.99
N SER A 27 18.78 -25.41 10.81
CA SER A 27 19.57 -24.18 10.87
C SER A 27 20.91 -24.52 11.55
N ALA A 28 21.95 -24.75 10.76
CA ALA A 28 23.29 -25.01 11.29
C ALA A 28 24.29 -24.02 10.68
N ILE A 29 24.98 -23.27 11.55
CA ILE A 29 26.28 -22.68 11.21
C ILE A 29 27.21 -23.87 10.93
N GLN A 30 27.70 -24.00 9.71
CA GLN A 30 28.62 -25.04 9.32
C GLN A 30 29.90 -24.42 8.79
N PHE A 31 31.02 -24.83 9.38
CA PHE A 31 32.35 -24.55 8.86
C PHE A 31 32.65 -25.58 7.76
N TYR A 32 33.00 -25.09 6.57
CA TYR A 32 33.40 -25.93 5.45
C TYR A 32 34.90 -25.76 5.22
N ASP A 33 35.61 -26.87 5.07
CA ASP A 33 36.99 -26.82 4.57
C ASP A 33 36.96 -26.35 3.10
N LYS A 34 37.90 -25.48 2.72
CA LYS A 34 38.07 -25.03 1.33
C LYS A 34 38.13 -26.25 0.42
N GLN A 35 37.09 -26.45 -0.38
CA GLN A 35 37.15 -27.42 -1.47
C GLN A 35 37.92 -26.77 -2.61
N VAL A 36 39.07 -27.35 -2.94
CA VAL A 36 40.02 -26.83 -3.92
C VAL A 36 39.31 -26.70 -5.27
N GLY A 37 39.36 -25.51 -5.87
CA GLY A 37 39.11 -25.39 -7.31
C GLY A 37 40.27 -26.01 -8.07
N SER A 38 40.01 -26.78 -9.12
CA SER A 38 41.03 -26.94 -10.17
C SER A 38 40.43 -27.47 -11.46
N ASP A 39 40.34 -26.61 -12.47
CA ASP A 39 40.39 -27.01 -13.89
C ASP A 39 40.88 -25.85 -14.78
N GLY A 40 41.92 -25.12 -14.36
CA GLY A 40 42.74 -24.35 -15.31
C GLY A 40 42.09 -23.13 -15.97
N VAL A 41 41.14 -22.44 -15.30
CA VAL A 41 40.65 -21.12 -15.73
C VAL A 41 40.69 -20.13 -14.56
N THR A 42 41.20 -18.94 -14.82
CA THR A 42 41.80 -17.97 -13.87
C THR A 42 40.86 -17.13 -13.01
N SER A 43 39.61 -17.54 -12.76
CA SER A 43 38.65 -16.61 -12.16
C SER A 43 37.91 -17.10 -10.91
N ASN A 44 37.25 -18.26 -10.82
CA ASN A 44 36.23 -18.46 -9.77
C ASN A 44 36.57 -19.54 -8.71
N THR A 45 35.99 -19.43 -7.51
CA THR A 45 36.09 -20.44 -6.41
C THR A 45 34.73 -21.12 -6.19
N ILE A 46 34.66 -22.45 -6.20
CA ILE A 46 33.40 -23.21 -6.09
C ILE A 46 33.30 -23.91 -4.74
N PHE A 47 32.13 -23.85 -4.11
CA PHE A 47 31.84 -24.55 -2.86
C PHE A 47 30.62 -25.45 -3.00
N SER A 48 30.73 -26.67 -2.47
CA SER A 48 29.61 -27.60 -2.30
C SER A 48 29.12 -27.54 -0.86
N ILE A 49 27.85 -27.20 -0.67
CA ILE A 49 27.20 -27.22 0.65
C ILE A 49 26.53 -28.58 0.89
N ALA A 50 26.59 -29.07 2.12
CA ALA A 50 26.17 -30.42 2.47
C ALA A 50 24.66 -30.60 2.59
N GLN A 51 23.92 -29.51 2.81
CA GLN A 51 22.46 -29.50 2.90
C GLN A 51 21.89 -28.68 1.75
N PRO A 52 20.94 -29.22 0.97
CA PRO A 52 20.33 -28.47 -0.11
C PRO A 52 19.48 -27.32 0.43
N TYR A 53 19.51 -26.18 -0.26
CA TYR A 53 18.63 -25.02 -0.03
C TYR A 53 17.83 -24.74 -1.31
N VAL A 54 16.82 -23.87 -1.19
CA VAL A 54 16.05 -23.41 -2.36
C VAL A 54 16.81 -22.27 -3.02
N VAL A 55 17.29 -22.48 -4.23
CA VAL A 55 17.91 -21.44 -5.06
C VAL A 55 16.95 -20.26 -5.20
N ASP A 56 17.46 -19.03 -5.16
CA ASP A 56 16.67 -17.78 -5.26
C ASP A 56 15.74 -17.47 -4.07
N SER A 57 15.75 -18.27 -3.00
CA SER A 57 14.91 -18.01 -1.82
C SER A 57 15.41 -16.89 -0.88
N ASN A 58 16.58 -16.30 -1.16
CA ASN A 58 17.28 -15.32 -0.29
C ASN A 58 17.55 -15.84 1.15
N THR A 59 17.55 -17.16 1.32
CA THR A 59 17.82 -17.83 2.61
C THR A 59 19.30 -18.10 2.83
N LEU A 60 20.11 -18.12 1.77
CA LEU A 60 21.55 -18.30 1.87
C LEU A 60 22.24 -16.97 2.09
N LEU A 61 23.04 -16.89 3.16
CA LEU A 61 24.02 -15.83 3.40
C LEU A 61 25.42 -16.41 3.27
N VAL A 62 26.28 -15.70 2.54
CA VAL A 62 27.68 -16.08 2.34
C VAL A 62 28.58 -14.99 2.89
N PHE A 63 29.60 -15.38 3.65
CA PHE A 63 30.60 -14.48 4.22
C PHE A 63 32.00 -14.91 3.79
N VAL A 64 32.85 -13.94 3.49
CA VAL A 64 34.29 -14.12 3.27
C VAL A 64 35.03 -13.24 4.25
N ASN A 65 35.92 -13.81 5.06
CA ASN A 65 36.66 -13.13 6.14
C ASN A 65 35.75 -12.32 7.09
N GLY A 66 34.55 -12.85 7.37
CA GLY A 66 33.55 -12.22 8.23
C GLY A 66 32.73 -11.09 7.58
N GLN A 67 32.99 -10.76 6.31
CA GLN A 67 32.18 -9.80 5.56
C GLN A 67 31.16 -10.52 4.69
N LYS A 68 29.89 -10.11 4.78
CA LYS A 68 28.83 -10.61 3.88
C LYS A 68 29.15 -10.22 2.43
N ILE A 69 29.06 -11.17 1.52
CA ILE A 69 29.22 -10.96 0.09
C ILE A 69 27.86 -10.99 -0.63
N GLU A 70 27.78 -10.37 -1.80
CA GLU A 70 26.52 -10.12 -2.51
C GLU A 70 26.17 -11.24 -3.48
N LYS A 71 24.88 -11.59 -3.53
CA LYS A 71 24.37 -12.52 -4.53
C LYS A 71 24.22 -11.80 -5.86
N VAL A 72 24.75 -12.37 -6.93
CA VAL A 72 24.60 -11.88 -8.30
C VAL A 72 24.28 -13.03 -9.26
N VAL A 73 23.82 -12.67 -10.47
CA VAL A 73 23.48 -13.64 -11.53
C VAL A 73 24.73 -14.24 -12.17
N ALA A 74 25.85 -13.49 -12.18
CA ALA A 74 27.13 -13.95 -12.69
C ALA A 74 28.24 -13.32 -11.84
N ALA A 75 28.86 -14.11 -10.97
CA ALA A 75 29.85 -13.60 -10.02
C ALA A 75 31.20 -13.35 -10.72
N SER A 76 31.80 -12.18 -10.46
CA SER A 76 33.09 -11.74 -11.01
C SER A 76 34.10 -11.24 -9.97
N LEU A 77 33.64 -10.88 -8.77
CA LEU A 77 34.46 -10.35 -7.67
C LEU A 77 34.57 -11.34 -6.49
N THR A 78 35.53 -11.13 -5.59
CA THR A 78 35.61 -11.87 -4.31
C THR A 78 34.47 -11.51 -3.35
N THR A 79 33.77 -10.41 -3.62
CA THR A 79 32.61 -9.91 -2.87
C THR A 79 31.29 -10.32 -3.49
N GLU A 80 31.30 -11.22 -4.46
CA GLU A 80 30.13 -11.68 -5.21
C GLU A 80 30.05 -13.21 -5.18
N TYR A 81 28.84 -13.74 -5.06
CA TYR A 81 28.57 -15.16 -5.28
C TYR A 81 27.36 -15.38 -6.18
N GLU A 82 27.39 -16.49 -6.90
CA GLU A 82 26.31 -17.01 -7.74
C GLU A 82 25.84 -18.35 -7.20
N GLU A 83 24.53 -18.54 -7.18
CA GLU A 83 23.88 -19.80 -6.79
C GLU A 83 23.74 -20.71 -8.02
N THR A 84 24.71 -21.59 -8.24
CA THR A 84 24.74 -22.48 -9.41
C THR A 84 23.67 -23.56 -9.34
N ASN A 85 23.40 -24.10 -8.14
CA ASN A 85 22.28 -24.99 -7.86
C ASN A 85 22.03 -25.09 -6.34
N ALA A 86 21.08 -25.94 -5.95
CA ALA A 86 20.67 -26.15 -4.56
C ALA A 86 21.80 -26.60 -3.61
N THR A 87 22.96 -27.03 -4.12
CA THR A 87 24.12 -27.44 -3.31
C THR A 87 25.43 -26.82 -3.74
N THR A 88 25.43 -25.91 -4.72
CA THR A 88 26.67 -25.39 -5.32
C THR A 88 26.59 -23.88 -5.43
N ILE A 89 27.62 -23.20 -4.94
CA ILE A 89 27.80 -21.76 -5.13
C ILE A 89 29.18 -21.46 -5.71
N THR A 90 29.26 -20.37 -6.45
CA THR A 90 30.48 -19.92 -7.12
C THR A 90 30.80 -18.49 -6.68
N VAL A 91 31.98 -18.26 -6.11
CA VAL A 91 32.51 -16.92 -5.82
C VAL A 91 33.27 -16.41 -7.04
N GLY A 92 33.03 -15.16 -7.41
CA GLY A 92 33.40 -14.59 -8.70
C GLY A 92 34.88 -14.36 -8.96
N SER A 93 35.70 -14.41 -7.91
CA SER A 93 37.16 -14.35 -7.99
C SER A 93 37.81 -15.47 -7.17
N SER A 94 39.08 -15.78 -7.45
CA SER A 94 39.82 -16.80 -6.72
C SER A 94 40.10 -16.31 -5.30
N LEU A 95 39.61 -17.05 -4.31
CA LEU A 95 39.90 -16.79 -2.90
C LEU A 95 41.28 -17.32 -2.54
N LEU A 96 41.96 -16.60 -1.66
CA LEU A 96 43.26 -16.99 -1.13
C LEU A 96 43.14 -18.24 -0.25
N ASP A 97 44.25 -18.93 0.00
CA ASP A 97 44.29 -20.08 0.91
C ASP A 97 44.09 -19.68 2.38
N THR A 98 44.24 -18.38 2.68
CA THR A 98 44.02 -17.80 4.01
C THR A 98 42.60 -17.31 4.22
N ASP A 99 41.78 -17.24 3.17
CA ASP A 99 40.43 -16.72 3.27
C ASP A 99 39.50 -17.73 3.96
N VAL A 100 38.72 -17.23 4.92
CA VAL A 100 37.71 -18.03 5.64
C VAL A 100 36.35 -17.77 5.02
N VAL A 101 35.64 -18.83 4.62
CA VAL A 101 34.29 -18.74 4.05
C VAL A 101 33.28 -19.37 4.99
N GLU A 102 32.19 -18.66 5.24
CA GLU A 102 31.09 -19.11 6.09
C GLU A 102 29.76 -19.06 5.34
N PHE A 103 28.97 -20.12 5.47
CA PHE A 103 27.64 -20.24 4.90
C PHE A 103 26.61 -20.29 6.03
N LEU A 104 25.59 -19.46 5.92
CA LEU A 104 24.47 -19.45 6.86
C LEU A 104 23.16 -19.55 6.09
N ILE A 105 22.44 -20.65 6.28
CA ILE A 105 21.08 -20.82 5.78
C ILE A 105 20.12 -20.34 6.86
N VAL A 106 19.49 -19.20 6.61
CA VAL A 106 18.44 -18.60 7.47
C VAL A 106 17.06 -18.87 6.90
N GLY A 107 16.01 -18.72 7.70
CA GLY A 107 14.64 -18.69 7.16
C GLY A 107 14.41 -17.45 6.30
N SER A 108 13.44 -17.51 5.39
CA SER A 108 12.98 -16.32 4.67
C SER A 108 12.19 -15.43 5.64
N TYR A 109 12.66 -14.20 5.83
CA TYR A 109 11.95 -13.17 6.59
C TYR A 109 11.63 -12.02 5.65
N ILE A 110 10.35 -11.77 5.45
CA ILE A 110 9.88 -10.52 4.87
C ILE A 110 9.62 -9.59 6.07
N LEU A 111 10.19 -8.39 6.05
CA LEU A 111 9.58 -7.29 6.80
C LEU A 111 8.20 -7.16 6.20
N ASP A 112 7.16 -7.42 6.99
CA ASP A 112 5.76 -7.18 6.59
C ASP A 112 5.77 -5.93 5.73
N GLU A 113 5.40 -6.11 4.47
CA GLU A 113 5.69 -5.23 3.34
C GLU A 113 5.94 -3.81 3.82
N VAL A 114 7.18 -3.29 3.64
CA VAL A 114 7.34 -1.83 3.77
C VAL A 114 6.40 -1.30 2.72
N ASP A 115 5.21 -0.90 3.14
CA ASP A 115 4.13 -0.50 2.27
C ASP A 115 4.58 0.83 1.70
N VAL A 116 5.42 0.79 0.67
CA VAL A 116 5.90 1.98 -0.04
C VAL A 116 4.72 2.62 -0.78
N ASP A 117 3.64 1.85 -1.01
CA ASP A 117 2.33 2.29 -1.48
C ASP A 117 1.46 2.91 -0.36
N SER A 118 1.84 2.79 0.92
CA SER A 118 1.14 3.49 2.03
C SER A 118 1.44 4.99 2.06
N PHE A 119 2.43 5.46 1.31
CA PHE A 119 2.55 6.89 1.01
C PHE A 119 1.49 7.27 -0.02
N LYS A 120 0.27 7.50 0.48
CA LYS A 120 -0.85 8.03 -0.27
C LYS A 120 -0.41 9.24 -1.11
N ASP A 121 -0.32 9.06 -2.42
CA ASP A 121 -0.02 10.15 -3.35
C ASP A 121 -1.03 11.28 -3.17
N LEU A 122 -0.53 12.50 -2.88
CA LEU A 122 -1.40 13.67 -2.68
C LEU A 122 -2.07 14.14 -3.99
N ALA A 123 -1.77 13.52 -5.12
CA ALA A 123 -2.33 13.80 -6.44
C ALA A 123 -2.59 12.49 -7.20
N PRO A 124 -3.66 11.75 -6.86
CA PRO A 124 -3.93 10.45 -7.48
C PRO A 124 -4.16 10.60 -8.99
N VAL A 125 -3.61 9.64 -9.74
CA VAL A 125 -3.90 9.46 -11.17
C VAL A 125 -5.05 8.45 -11.28
N PHE A 126 -6.20 8.91 -11.76
CA PHE A 126 -7.35 8.03 -12.00
C PHE A 126 -7.29 7.45 -13.41
N ALA A 127 -7.20 6.12 -13.51
CA ALA A 127 -7.12 5.41 -14.78
C ALA A 127 -8.46 5.33 -15.54
N SER A 128 -9.60 5.50 -14.85
CA SER A 128 -10.94 5.37 -15.41
C SER A 128 -11.96 6.26 -14.71
N ASP A 129 -13.14 6.35 -15.32
CA ASP A 129 -14.37 6.91 -14.76
C ASP A 129 -14.75 6.27 -13.41
N HIS A 130 -15.49 7.01 -12.58
CA HIS A 130 -15.90 6.65 -11.21
C HIS A 130 -14.73 6.21 -10.31
N GLY A 131 -13.55 6.82 -10.51
CA GLY A 131 -12.35 6.58 -9.71
C GLY A 131 -12.34 7.40 -8.41
N TYR A 132 -11.83 6.84 -7.33
CA TYR A 132 -11.68 7.55 -6.06
C TYR A 132 -10.41 7.14 -5.30
N ASP A 133 -9.88 8.07 -4.52
CA ASP A 133 -8.79 7.80 -3.58
C ASP A 133 -8.95 8.72 -2.36
N GLY A 134 -9.09 8.13 -1.17
CA GLY A 134 -9.44 8.89 0.02
C GLY A 134 -9.47 8.07 1.31
N PHE A 135 -9.85 8.74 2.39
CA PHE A 135 -10.24 8.08 3.63
C PHE A 135 -11.67 7.56 3.49
N THR A 136 -11.82 6.24 3.47
CA THR A 136 -13.11 5.57 3.23
C THR A 136 -13.53 4.68 4.37
N SER A 137 -14.83 4.46 4.51
CA SER A 137 -15.40 3.47 5.42
C SER A 137 -16.55 2.71 4.75
N THR A 138 -16.88 1.52 5.26
CA THR A 138 -18.06 0.77 4.82
C THR A 138 -19.22 1.13 5.75
N MET A 139 -20.25 1.78 5.20
CA MET A 139 -21.40 2.29 5.94
C MET A 139 -22.71 1.81 5.32
N THR A 140 -23.77 1.77 6.13
CA THR A 140 -25.13 1.48 5.65
C THR A 140 -25.82 2.77 5.19
N VAL A 141 -26.49 2.70 4.03
CA VAL A 141 -27.28 3.80 3.49
C VAL A 141 -28.77 3.59 3.75
N GLY A 142 -29.51 4.67 3.97
CA GLY A 142 -30.96 4.62 4.21
C GLY A 142 -31.82 4.71 2.95
N GLU A 143 -31.20 5.05 1.81
CA GLU A 143 -31.84 5.16 0.49
C GLU A 143 -30.88 4.70 -0.60
N ASN A 144 -31.37 4.57 -1.84
CA ASN A 144 -30.51 4.26 -2.97
C ASN A 144 -29.60 5.46 -3.27
N VAL A 145 -28.29 5.21 -3.30
CA VAL A 145 -27.27 6.21 -3.65
C VAL A 145 -26.39 5.68 -4.76
N VAL A 146 -25.80 6.60 -5.53
CA VAL A 146 -24.84 6.32 -6.60
C VAL A 146 -23.55 7.09 -6.36
N PHE A 147 -22.51 6.77 -7.12
CA PHE A 147 -21.25 7.51 -7.07
C PHE A 147 -21.49 9.03 -7.19
N GLY A 148 -20.82 9.82 -6.35
CA GLY A 148 -20.93 11.27 -6.36
C GLY A 148 -22.07 11.84 -5.50
N ASP A 149 -23.02 11.02 -5.04
CA ASP A 149 -24.06 11.48 -4.11
C ASP A 149 -23.41 11.91 -2.77
N VAL A 150 -23.59 13.17 -2.37
CA VAL A 150 -23.15 13.67 -1.06
C VAL A 150 -24.14 13.29 0.04
N LEU A 151 -23.63 12.90 1.20
CA LEU A 151 -24.40 12.24 2.24
C LEU A 151 -24.23 12.91 3.60
N TYR A 152 -25.33 12.94 4.36
CA TYR A 152 -25.36 13.28 5.78
C TYR A 152 -25.62 12.03 6.63
N LEU A 153 -25.17 12.05 7.88
CA LEU A 153 -25.48 11.00 8.85
C LEU A 153 -26.79 11.33 9.57
N LYS A 154 -27.83 10.55 9.33
CA LYS A 154 -29.13 10.74 9.97
C LYS A 154 -29.12 10.13 11.38
N SER A 155 -30.06 10.57 12.22
CA SER A 155 -30.23 10.08 13.60
C SER A 155 -30.54 8.58 13.72
N ASP A 156 -30.85 7.88 12.63
CA ASP A 156 -31.02 6.43 12.58
C ASP A 156 -29.69 5.66 12.40
N GLY A 157 -28.57 6.38 12.29
CA GLY A 157 -27.23 5.80 12.14
C GLY A 157 -26.87 5.40 10.71
N LYS A 158 -27.70 5.75 9.72
CA LYS A 158 -27.45 5.50 8.30
C LYS A 158 -27.07 6.79 7.57
N TYR A 159 -26.38 6.63 6.44
CA TYR A 159 -26.13 7.74 5.53
C TYR A 159 -27.30 7.91 4.56
N TRP A 160 -27.71 9.16 4.36
CA TRP A 160 -28.79 9.57 3.48
C TRP A 160 -28.31 10.71 2.59
N LYS A 161 -28.96 10.94 1.44
CA LYS A 161 -28.62 12.04 0.53
C LYS A 161 -28.78 13.38 1.25
N ALA A 162 -27.73 14.19 1.24
CA ALA A 162 -27.79 15.53 1.79
C ALA A 162 -28.52 16.46 0.83
N ASP A 163 -29.25 17.42 1.38
CA ASP A 163 -29.99 18.41 0.61
C ASP A 163 -29.83 19.76 1.31
N ALA A 164 -29.39 20.78 0.56
CA ALA A 164 -29.20 22.12 1.07
C ALA A 164 -30.51 22.85 1.36
N ASP A 165 -31.67 22.35 0.92
CA ASP A 165 -33.00 22.99 1.12
C ASP A 165 -33.49 22.94 2.58
N ALA A 166 -32.83 22.16 3.45
CA ALA A 166 -33.21 22.07 4.87
C ALA A 166 -32.01 21.77 5.80
N ASP A 167 -32.08 22.29 7.02
CA ASP A 167 -31.11 22.01 8.11
C ASP A 167 -31.12 20.54 8.52
N THR A 168 -32.28 19.87 8.49
CA THR A 168 -32.43 18.47 8.91
C THR A 168 -31.74 17.44 8.02
N THR A 169 -31.29 17.84 6.83
CA THR A 169 -30.59 16.99 5.84
C THR A 169 -29.11 17.35 5.69
N MET A 170 -28.57 18.09 6.65
CA MET A 170 -27.20 18.60 6.68
C MET A 170 -26.54 18.31 8.03
N PRO A 171 -25.20 18.33 8.18
CA PRO A 171 -24.16 18.56 7.16
C PRO A 171 -23.84 17.34 6.28
N VAL A 172 -23.30 17.62 5.10
CA VAL A 172 -22.52 16.64 4.32
C VAL A 172 -21.28 16.23 5.12
N THR A 173 -21.09 14.92 5.24
CA THR A 173 -19.95 14.31 5.96
C THR A 173 -19.31 13.15 5.19
N ALA A 174 -19.93 12.71 4.09
CA ALA A 174 -19.40 11.70 3.21
C ALA A 174 -19.90 11.90 1.77
N VAL A 175 -19.24 11.25 0.82
CA VAL A 175 -19.71 11.08 -0.56
C VAL A 175 -19.74 9.59 -0.90
N ALA A 176 -20.79 9.13 -1.58
CA ALA A 176 -20.87 7.77 -2.08
C ALA A 176 -19.81 7.56 -3.19
N VAL A 177 -19.07 6.46 -3.10
CA VAL A 177 -18.07 6.07 -4.11
C VAL A 177 -18.42 4.75 -4.81
N ALA A 178 -19.71 4.39 -4.77
CA ALA A 178 -20.30 3.22 -5.39
C ALA A 178 -21.82 3.39 -5.48
N THR A 179 -22.48 2.56 -6.28
CA THR A 179 -23.93 2.37 -6.19
C THR A 179 -24.27 1.47 -5.00
N ILE A 180 -25.10 1.97 -4.08
CA ILE A 180 -25.49 1.28 -2.86
C ILE A 180 -27.02 1.36 -2.76
N LEU A 181 -27.67 0.21 -2.58
CA LEU A 181 -29.12 0.14 -2.41
C LEU A 181 -29.51 0.49 -0.97
N ALA A 182 -30.74 0.96 -0.78
CA ALA A 182 -31.31 1.22 0.53
C ALA A 182 -31.13 0.00 1.47
N ASP A 183 -30.77 0.27 2.71
CA ASP A 183 -30.48 -0.71 3.77
C ASP A 183 -29.28 -1.63 3.50
N ALA A 184 -28.54 -1.44 2.41
CA ALA A 184 -27.29 -2.15 2.16
C ALA A 184 -26.08 -1.37 2.69
N SER A 185 -25.01 -2.11 2.98
CA SER A 185 -23.70 -1.51 3.30
C SER A 185 -22.85 -1.38 2.04
N GLY A 186 -22.18 -0.24 1.89
CA GLY A 186 -21.25 0.01 0.79
C GLY A 186 -20.20 1.04 1.20
N LYS A 187 -19.25 1.31 0.29
CA LYS A 187 -18.16 2.23 0.57
C LYS A 187 -18.59 3.69 0.40
N VAL A 188 -18.24 4.50 1.39
CA VAL A 188 -18.34 5.97 1.35
C VAL A 188 -16.97 6.59 1.63
N MET A 189 -16.72 7.80 1.13
CA MET A 189 -15.49 8.55 1.33
C MET A 189 -15.74 9.80 2.17
N HIS A 190 -14.88 10.07 3.15
CA HIS A 190 -14.98 11.22 4.05
C HIS A 190 -14.02 12.36 3.71
N TYR A 191 -12.95 12.04 2.99
CA TYR A 191 -11.92 13.00 2.57
C TYR A 191 -11.12 12.39 1.42
N GLY A 192 -10.87 13.10 0.34
CA GLY A 192 -10.03 12.60 -0.75
C GLY A 192 -10.44 13.12 -2.12
N TYR A 193 -10.05 12.40 -3.16
CA TYR A 193 -10.34 12.75 -4.55
C TYR A 193 -11.36 11.79 -5.15
N ALA A 194 -12.24 12.31 -5.99
CA ALA A 194 -13.19 11.53 -6.78
C ALA A 194 -13.21 12.07 -8.21
N ARG A 195 -13.37 11.17 -9.18
CA ARG A 195 -13.51 11.46 -10.60
C ARG A 195 -14.80 10.86 -11.14
N ASP A 196 -15.49 11.65 -11.94
CA ASP A 196 -16.67 11.24 -12.71
C ASP A 196 -16.63 12.01 -14.04
N ASP A 197 -16.53 11.26 -15.14
CA ASP A 197 -16.35 11.81 -16.50
C ASP A 197 -17.60 12.56 -17.00
N SER A 198 -18.73 12.46 -16.29
CA SER A 198 -19.94 13.24 -16.57
C SER A 198 -19.93 14.64 -15.97
N TRP A 199 -19.01 14.92 -15.05
CA TRP A 199 -18.84 16.26 -14.47
C TRP A 199 -18.17 17.23 -15.44
N ALA A 200 -18.49 18.51 -15.27
CA ALA A 200 -17.98 19.60 -16.12
C ALA A 200 -17.69 20.86 -15.29
N TRP A 201 -16.94 20.71 -14.21
CA TRP A 201 -16.59 21.76 -13.26
C TRP A 201 -15.61 22.79 -13.82
N THR A 202 -15.60 23.97 -13.22
CA THR A 202 -14.56 24.96 -13.43
C THR A 202 -13.36 24.63 -12.55
N VAL A 203 -12.17 24.43 -13.13
CA VAL A 203 -10.96 24.14 -12.35
C VAL A 203 -10.70 25.24 -11.32
N GLY A 204 -10.55 24.87 -10.05
CA GLY A 204 -10.40 25.77 -8.91
C GLY A 204 -11.72 26.29 -8.33
N GLY A 205 -12.87 25.90 -8.90
CA GLY A 205 -14.19 26.26 -8.41
C GLY A 205 -14.51 25.63 -7.05
N ILE A 206 -15.13 26.42 -6.17
CA ILE A 206 -15.60 25.95 -4.86
C ILE A 206 -16.90 25.16 -5.07
N LEU A 207 -16.97 24.01 -4.42
CA LEU A 207 -18.11 23.11 -4.51
C LEU A 207 -18.95 23.22 -3.24
N TYR A 208 -20.26 23.31 -3.43
CA TYR A 208 -21.27 23.38 -2.39
C TYR A 208 -22.23 22.20 -2.48
N THR A 209 -22.92 21.90 -1.38
CA THR A 209 -24.09 21.03 -1.41
C THR A 209 -25.19 21.65 -2.26
N SER A 210 -25.83 20.87 -3.13
CA SER A 210 -26.96 21.31 -3.95
C SER A 210 -28.28 21.26 -3.18
N THR A 211 -29.26 22.05 -3.62
CA THR A 211 -30.68 21.93 -3.21
C THR A 211 -31.41 20.79 -3.94
N THR A 212 -30.68 20.01 -4.74
CA THR A 212 -31.12 18.69 -5.21
C THR A 212 -30.45 17.64 -4.36
N ALA A 213 -31.25 16.82 -3.65
CA ALA A 213 -30.75 15.73 -2.80
C ALA A 213 -29.61 14.91 -3.45
N GLY A 214 -28.48 14.83 -2.75
CA GLY A 214 -27.26 14.14 -3.16
C GLY A 214 -26.38 14.94 -4.11
N GLY A 215 -26.85 16.07 -4.62
CA GLY A 215 -26.16 16.85 -5.65
C GLY A 215 -25.01 17.72 -5.14
N ILE A 216 -24.09 18.00 -6.06
CA ILE A 216 -22.98 18.95 -5.91
C ILE A 216 -23.21 20.12 -6.88
N THR A 217 -22.84 21.33 -6.48
CA THR A 217 -22.96 22.53 -7.32
C THR A 217 -21.78 23.49 -7.14
N GLU A 218 -21.44 24.25 -8.18
CA GLU A 218 -20.49 25.38 -8.10
C GLU A 218 -21.18 26.71 -7.74
N THR A 219 -22.51 26.72 -7.62
CA THR A 219 -23.29 27.88 -7.22
C THR A 219 -23.80 27.68 -5.80
N ALA A 220 -23.37 28.55 -4.88
CA ALA A 220 -23.85 28.51 -3.50
C ALA A 220 -25.40 28.62 -3.46
N PRO A 221 -26.07 27.78 -2.65
CA PRO A 221 -27.49 27.94 -2.35
C PRO A 221 -27.82 29.35 -1.84
N SER A 222 -29.01 29.85 -2.15
CA SER A 222 -29.37 31.27 -1.94
C SER A 222 -30.83 31.53 -1.58
N GLY A 223 -31.66 30.48 -1.53
CA GLY A 223 -33.03 30.54 -1.03
C GLY A 223 -33.07 30.76 0.48
N SER A 224 -34.15 31.36 0.99
CA SER A 224 -34.34 31.49 2.44
C SER A 224 -34.59 30.10 3.05
N GLY A 225 -33.85 29.78 4.11
CA GLY A 225 -33.77 28.45 4.72
C GLY A 225 -32.66 27.56 4.16
N ASP A 226 -32.08 27.91 3.00
CA ASP A 226 -31.01 27.13 2.39
C ASP A 226 -29.75 27.10 3.29
N GLN A 227 -29.11 25.94 3.31
CA GLN A 227 -27.88 25.67 4.03
C GLN A 227 -26.68 25.75 3.08
N VAL A 228 -25.80 26.73 3.28
CA VAL A 228 -24.57 26.88 2.52
C VAL A 228 -23.43 26.15 3.24
N GLN A 229 -23.00 25.04 2.64
CA GLN A 229 -21.84 24.27 3.09
C GLN A 229 -20.86 24.08 1.93
N VAL A 230 -19.59 24.42 2.17
CA VAL A 230 -18.50 24.09 1.24
C VAL A 230 -18.11 22.63 1.46
N ILE A 231 -18.08 21.87 0.37
CA ILE A 231 -17.78 20.42 0.40
C ILE A 231 -16.45 20.04 -0.26
N GLY A 232 -15.82 20.98 -0.97
CA GLY A 232 -14.56 20.74 -1.64
C GLY A 232 -14.22 21.75 -2.72
N ILE A 233 -13.26 21.38 -3.58
CA ILE A 233 -12.82 22.17 -4.73
C ILE A 233 -12.70 21.29 -5.98
N ALA A 234 -13.07 21.82 -7.13
CA ALA A 234 -12.83 21.17 -8.42
C ALA A 234 -11.34 21.26 -8.76
N THR A 235 -10.69 20.10 -8.90
CA THR A 235 -9.26 20.03 -9.23
C THR A 235 -9.06 19.92 -10.74
N HIS A 236 -10.04 19.35 -11.45
CA HIS A 236 -10.17 19.25 -12.90
C HIS A 236 -11.68 19.39 -13.25
N ALA A 237 -12.02 19.43 -14.53
CA ALA A 237 -13.43 19.48 -14.96
C ALA A 237 -14.23 18.25 -14.51
N ASP A 238 -13.57 17.09 -14.43
CA ASP A 238 -14.14 15.78 -14.09
C ASP A 238 -13.70 15.29 -12.70
N ARG A 239 -13.02 16.11 -11.90
CA ARG A 239 -12.39 15.66 -10.65
C ARG A 239 -12.51 16.66 -9.52
N ILE A 240 -12.93 16.18 -8.36
CA ILE A 240 -13.06 16.98 -7.15
C ILE A 240 -12.06 16.52 -6.08
N PHE A 241 -11.67 17.45 -5.22
CA PHE A 241 -11.09 17.17 -3.92
C PHE A 241 -12.19 17.42 -2.87
N PHE A 242 -12.75 16.33 -2.35
CA PHE A 242 -13.78 16.33 -1.33
C PHE A 242 -13.14 16.50 0.05
N ASN A 243 -13.48 17.60 0.72
CA ASN A 243 -13.02 17.98 2.04
C ASN A 243 -14.10 18.85 2.69
N PRO A 244 -15.17 18.24 3.22
CA PRO A 244 -16.32 18.99 3.68
C PRO A 244 -16.00 19.82 4.92
N GLU A 245 -16.33 21.10 4.86
CA GLU A 245 -16.29 21.97 6.03
C GLU A 245 -17.56 21.77 6.86
N LEU A 246 -17.41 21.56 8.17
CA LEU A 246 -18.58 21.37 9.05
C LEU A 246 -19.26 22.69 9.45
N THR A 247 -18.69 23.83 9.09
CA THR A 247 -19.32 25.14 9.31
C THR A 247 -20.36 25.37 8.23
N ILE A 248 -21.62 25.60 8.64
CA ILE A 248 -22.75 25.83 7.74
C ILE A 248 -23.32 27.22 8.02
N PHE A 249 -23.72 27.92 6.97
CA PHE A 249 -24.47 29.17 7.06
C PHE A 249 -25.88 28.96 6.51
N GLU A 250 -26.88 29.35 7.29
CA GLU A 250 -28.26 29.43 6.81
C GLU A 250 -28.51 30.80 6.18
N ILE A 251 -29.19 30.82 5.04
CA ILE A 251 -29.66 32.04 4.40
C ILE A 251 -31.01 32.45 5.03
N ALA A 252 -31.08 33.66 5.57
CA ALA A 252 -32.28 34.22 6.19
C ALA A 252 -33.32 34.69 5.17
#